data_AF-A0A165UX52-F1
#
_entry.id   AF-A0A165UX52-F1
#
_cell.length_a   1.000
_cell.length_b   1.000
_cell.length_c   1.000
_cell.angle_alpha   90.00
_cell.angle_beta   90.00
_cell.angle_gamma   90.00
#
_symmetry.space_group_name_H-M   'P 1'
#
loop_
_entity.id
_entity.type
_entity.pdbx_description
1 polymer ?
#
loop_
_entity_poly.entity_id
_entity_poly.type
_entity_poly.pdbx_seq_one_letter_code
_entity_poly.pdbx_strand_id
1 'polypeptide(L)'
;MPQKKKSDAEKTTSDPKSEAWIHSMSDILHIKQEDPNTQGHPNGENTDHTDGPSGNGVSLEPDVNADETAPPEPQIPDLTPQIKKASTKFEVYKKRRNIFKDVRDLEIFDNYVKSTAQLLEKANDLNKQQNVDAVEDTLDNVSLTMKEIEKTYARGVASACVLVQRKQELADIRARLKFLNSFDLEGFSENRQREAPRLAGLVQTNVDKAEAQLKAGEIKASRDTFLTIQGYLEMLELTLKEIPSKETQKPRKEITVQAYTGDNSVAGAQEILTELNRLYEEQRKIPYTDKEEYARSREKIAAQRALLKNPDHRINNADRDGIFTQFEPLGEDGKPVLDSGEYEKAGNKIHLSVQMDQLAQAGNILTPLLLSPDNPFLSFKVTNMDGAVEAFKDDEKQYSADTPEAKAKLAEQKAYFDRVTQGAQITLYPYAKDTSYPDGAEDFGFFLKLLEQELAAAGIQPGKNPDSDAGLEGLSFATFRNEEGSRGVGVDDEDQLEENRKMLRSKPFYQALTNKDYKPEKPEESPPSQQEEAESRKSAR
;
A
#
# COMPACT_ATOMS: atom_id res chain seq x y z
N MET A 1 26.04 -53.79 9.25
CA MET A 1 26.54 -52.44 9.58
C MET A 1 26.65 -51.62 8.30
N PRO A 2 26.33 -50.32 8.28
CA PRO A 2 25.46 -49.58 9.20
C PRO A 2 24.40 -48.71 8.48
N GLN A 3 23.34 -48.44 9.24
CA GLN A 3 22.32 -47.42 9.02
C GLN A 3 22.94 -46.00 9.12
N LYS A 4 22.42 -45.04 8.35
CA LYS A 4 22.44 -43.62 8.74
C LYS A 4 21.08 -42.99 8.45
N LYS A 5 20.32 -42.78 9.52
CA LYS A 5 19.24 -41.79 9.59
C LYS A 5 19.87 -40.40 9.46
N LYS A 6 19.33 -39.55 8.59
CA LYS A 6 19.41 -38.09 8.72
C LYS A 6 18.00 -37.58 8.97
N SER A 7 17.83 -36.95 10.12
CA SER A 7 16.68 -36.15 10.48
C SER A 7 16.86 -34.78 9.83
N ASP A 8 16.01 -34.44 8.87
CA ASP A 8 15.88 -33.08 8.39
C ASP A 8 14.94 -32.35 9.35
N ALA A 9 15.53 -31.49 10.18
CA ALA A 9 14.79 -30.51 10.95
C ALA A 9 14.40 -29.37 10.00
N GLU A 10 13.10 -29.23 9.74
CA GLU A 10 12.53 -28.05 9.09
C GLU A 10 12.88 -26.81 9.92
N LYS A 11 13.82 -26.03 9.40
CA LYS A 11 14.04 -24.65 9.85
C LYS A 11 12.99 -23.78 9.16
N THR A 12 11.87 -23.56 9.84
CA THR A 12 10.93 -22.49 9.48
C THR A 12 11.65 -21.17 9.68
N THR A 13 12.10 -20.57 8.58
CA THR A 13 12.60 -19.19 8.57
C THR A 13 11.39 -18.28 8.42
N SER A 14 11.01 -17.58 9.50
CA SER A 14 10.04 -16.49 9.46
C SER A 14 10.65 -15.33 8.65
N ASP A 15 9.81 -14.70 7.82
CA ASP A 15 10.17 -13.47 7.11
C ASP A 15 10.43 -12.34 8.14
N PRO A 16 11.59 -11.66 8.11
CA PRO A 16 11.90 -10.55 9.01
C PRO A 16 10.83 -9.44 9.04
N LYS A 17 10.09 -9.24 7.94
CA LYS A 17 8.98 -8.28 7.88
C LYS A 17 7.79 -8.72 8.74
N SER A 18 7.55 -10.02 8.87
CA SER A 18 6.48 -10.57 9.71
C SER A 18 6.79 -10.40 11.20
N GLU A 19 8.05 -10.54 11.62
CA GLU A 19 8.47 -10.35 13.01
C GLU A 19 8.43 -8.87 13.44
N ALA A 20 8.89 -7.95 12.57
CA ALA A 20 8.83 -6.51 12.82
C ALA A 20 7.38 -6.00 12.96
N TRP A 21 6.47 -6.54 12.16
CA TRP A 21 5.04 -6.19 12.21
C TRP A 21 4.33 -6.79 13.44
N ILE A 22 4.67 -8.03 13.83
CA ILE A 22 4.18 -8.65 15.07
C ILE A 22 4.63 -7.85 16.30
N HIS A 23 5.87 -7.36 16.33
CA HIS A 23 6.36 -6.49 17.41
C HIS A 23 5.58 -5.16 17.49
N SER A 24 5.36 -4.49 16.35
CA SER A 24 4.59 -3.24 16.27
C SER A 24 3.13 -3.41 16.75
N MET A 25 2.48 -4.52 16.42
CA MET A 25 1.12 -4.82 16.88
C MET A 25 1.05 -5.23 18.37
N SER A 26 2.10 -5.86 18.91
CA SER A 26 2.22 -6.18 20.34
C SER A 26 2.29 -4.91 21.19
N ASP A 27 2.98 -3.88 20.69
CA ASP A 27 3.08 -2.56 21.33
C ASP A 27 1.75 -1.79 21.30
N ILE A 28 1.03 -1.82 20.17
CA ILE A 28 -0.32 -1.23 20.06
C ILE A 28 -1.31 -1.88 21.05
N LEU A 29 -1.16 -3.19 21.30
CA LEU A 29 -2.00 -3.95 22.22
C LEU A 29 -1.59 -3.86 23.71
N HIS A 30 -0.64 -2.99 24.06
CA HIS A 30 -0.15 -2.77 25.43
C HIS A 30 0.33 -4.06 26.13
N ILE A 31 1.04 -4.93 25.40
CA ILE A 31 1.65 -6.13 25.95
C ILE A 31 3.03 -5.77 26.48
N LYS A 32 3.13 -5.31 27.75
CA LYS A 32 4.42 -5.28 28.44
C LYS A 32 4.78 -6.71 28.86
N GLN A 33 5.79 -7.31 28.23
CA GLN A 33 6.50 -8.44 28.81
C GLN A 33 7.30 -7.92 30.01
N GLU A 34 7.00 -8.41 31.21
CA GLU A 34 7.91 -8.26 32.35
C GLU A 34 9.05 -9.30 32.18
N ASP A 35 10.28 -8.82 32.06
CA ASP A 35 11.49 -9.64 31.99
C ASP A 35 11.70 -10.43 33.29
N PRO A 36 11.77 -11.77 33.26
CA PRO A 36 12.17 -12.56 34.41
C PRO A 36 13.69 -12.75 34.35
N ASN A 37 14.45 -11.74 34.78
CA ASN A 37 15.89 -11.92 34.98
C ASN A 37 16.32 -11.34 36.34
N THR A 38 16.09 -12.14 37.39
CA THR A 38 16.90 -12.10 38.61
C THR A 38 17.36 -13.52 38.90
N GLN A 39 18.68 -13.67 38.83
CA GLN A 39 19.46 -14.89 38.98
C GLN A 39 19.20 -15.58 40.33
N GLY A 40 18.79 -16.85 40.29
CA GLY A 40 18.99 -17.78 41.39
C GLY A 40 20.31 -18.52 41.20
N HIS A 41 21.22 -18.41 42.16
CA HIS A 41 22.37 -19.30 42.28
C HIS A 41 21.90 -20.69 42.74
N PRO A 42 22.43 -21.79 42.18
CA PRO A 42 22.22 -23.13 42.71
C PRO A 42 23.33 -23.45 43.70
N ASN A 43 23.01 -24.15 44.79
CA ASN A 43 23.96 -25.05 45.42
C ASN A 43 23.20 -26.18 46.11
N GLY A 44 23.34 -27.37 45.52
CA GLY A 44 23.07 -28.64 46.17
C GLY A 44 24.35 -29.20 46.80
N GLU A 45 24.15 -29.75 47.99
CA GLU A 45 24.84 -30.89 48.61
C GLU A 45 26.37 -30.98 48.61
N ASN A 46 26.93 -31.03 49.82
CA ASN A 46 27.88 -32.09 50.13
C ASN A 46 27.82 -32.46 51.62
N THR A 47 27.55 -33.74 51.86
CA THR A 47 27.73 -34.43 53.14
C THR A 47 29.21 -34.61 53.43
N ASP A 48 29.67 -34.32 54.65
CA ASP A 48 30.72 -35.12 55.27
C ASP A 48 30.78 -34.95 56.80
N HIS A 49 30.94 -36.10 57.46
CA HIS A 49 31.21 -36.27 58.88
C HIS A 49 32.65 -35.89 59.20
N THR A 50 32.88 -35.18 60.32
CA THR A 50 34.09 -35.36 61.14
C THR A 50 33.85 -35.00 62.61
N ASP A 51 34.43 -35.82 63.47
CA ASP A 51 34.46 -35.81 64.94
C ASP A 51 34.97 -34.51 65.59
N GLY A 52 34.69 -34.35 66.90
CA GLY A 52 35.12 -33.26 67.79
C GLY A 52 36.65 -33.15 68.03
N PRO A 53 37.15 -32.36 69.02
CA PRO A 53 36.64 -32.32 70.40
C PRO A 53 36.70 -30.96 71.15
N SER A 54 36.05 -30.98 72.33
CA SER A 54 36.39 -30.32 73.60
C SER A 54 36.84 -28.85 73.68
N GLY A 55 36.07 -28.07 74.44
CA GLY A 55 36.53 -26.83 75.06
C GLY A 55 35.59 -26.36 76.18
N ASN A 56 35.98 -26.62 77.43
CA ASN A 56 35.32 -26.15 78.66
C ASN A 56 35.26 -24.62 78.74
N GLY A 57 34.17 -24.09 79.29
CA GLY A 57 34.05 -22.68 79.66
C GLY A 57 32.83 -22.42 80.53
N VAL A 58 33.00 -22.60 81.83
CA VAL A 58 32.06 -22.23 82.91
C VAL A 58 31.78 -20.74 82.90
N SER A 59 30.50 -20.32 83.02
CA SER A 59 30.12 -19.17 83.87
C SER A 59 28.61 -19.02 84.04
N LEU A 60 28.17 -19.31 85.25
CA LEU A 60 27.26 -18.54 86.12
C LEU A 60 25.99 -17.91 85.49
N GLU A 61 24.86 -18.45 85.91
CA GLU A 61 23.54 -17.80 85.94
C GLU A 61 23.59 -16.47 86.72
N PRO A 62 22.57 -15.60 86.52
CA PRO A 62 21.53 -15.63 87.55
C PRO A 62 20.10 -15.59 87.01
N ASP A 63 19.24 -16.24 87.78
CA ASP A 63 17.77 -16.16 87.81
C ASP A 63 17.18 -14.84 87.33
N VAL A 64 16.33 -14.92 86.30
CA VAL A 64 15.35 -13.88 85.98
C VAL A 64 13.98 -14.54 85.84
N ASN A 65 13.04 -13.98 86.60
CA ASN A 65 11.67 -14.41 86.82
C ASN A 65 10.94 -14.99 85.60
N ALA A 66 10.35 -16.17 85.81
CA ALA A 66 9.29 -16.73 84.99
C ALA A 66 8.03 -15.87 85.13
N ASP A 67 7.86 -14.93 84.20
CA ASP A 67 6.57 -14.30 83.94
C ASP A 67 5.87 -15.17 82.89
N GLU A 68 4.71 -15.73 83.24
CA GLU A 68 3.84 -16.51 82.39
C GLU A 68 3.26 -15.62 81.27
N THR A 69 4.05 -15.31 80.25
CA THR A 69 3.49 -14.96 78.94
C THR A 69 3.28 -16.25 78.18
N ALA A 70 2.03 -16.74 78.17
CA ALA A 70 1.60 -17.75 77.20
C ALA A 70 2.14 -17.34 75.81
N PRO A 71 2.75 -18.26 75.04
CA PRO A 71 3.21 -17.95 73.69
C PRO A 71 2.04 -17.32 72.94
N PRO A 72 2.22 -16.18 72.23
CA PRO A 72 1.15 -15.65 71.41
C PRO A 72 0.70 -16.79 70.47
N GLU A 73 -0.60 -17.12 70.51
CA GLU A 73 -1.17 -18.13 69.62
C GLU A 73 -0.64 -17.86 68.21
N PRO A 74 -0.08 -18.87 67.51
CA PRO A 74 0.46 -18.68 66.18
C PRO A 74 -0.66 -18.11 65.30
N GLN A 75 -0.54 -16.84 64.96
CA GLN A 75 -1.50 -16.16 64.09
C GLN A 75 -1.44 -16.86 62.74
N ILE A 76 -2.48 -17.63 62.44
CA ILE A 76 -2.59 -18.33 61.17
C ILE A 76 -2.58 -17.27 60.05
N PRO A 77 -1.63 -17.34 59.10
CA PRO A 77 -1.53 -16.36 58.01
C PRO A 77 -2.82 -16.25 57.20
N ASP A 78 -3.35 -15.04 57.03
CA ASP A 78 -4.47 -14.76 56.12
C ASP A 78 -3.95 -14.52 54.70
N LEU A 79 -4.30 -15.42 53.78
CA LEU A 79 -3.86 -15.37 52.37
C LEU A 79 -4.82 -14.58 51.46
N THR A 80 -5.82 -13.89 52.03
CA THR A 80 -6.76 -13.01 51.29
C THR A 80 -6.07 -12.06 50.29
N PRO A 81 -4.94 -11.38 50.61
CA PRO A 81 -4.26 -10.51 49.66
C PRO A 81 -3.76 -11.24 48.41
N GLN A 82 -3.29 -12.48 48.56
CA GLN A 82 -2.74 -13.30 47.47
C GLN A 82 -3.85 -13.82 46.57
N ILE A 83 -4.95 -14.30 47.16
CA ILE A 83 -6.17 -14.69 46.44
C ILE A 83 -6.69 -13.51 45.63
N LYS A 84 -6.80 -12.32 46.24
CA LYS A 84 -7.27 -11.09 45.57
C LYS A 84 -6.36 -10.69 44.41
N LYS A 85 -5.03 -10.79 44.57
CA LYS A 85 -4.05 -10.53 43.51
C LYS A 85 -4.26 -11.48 42.33
N ALA A 86 -4.40 -12.78 42.61
CA ALA A 86 -4.65 -13.81 41.59
C ALA A 86 -5.99 -13.58 40.87
N SER A 87 -7.07 -13.30 41.61
CA SER A 87 -8.39 -12.99 41.04
C SER A 87 -8.37 -11.75 40.14
N THR A 88 -7.64 -10.70 40.54
CA THR A 88 -7.49 -9.48 39.74
C THR A 88 -6.81 -9.78 38.41
N LYS A 89 -5.71 -10.55 38.43
CA LYS A 89 -5.00 -10.98 37.21
C LYS A 89 -5.89 -11.85 36.32
N PHE A 90 -6.62 -12.79 36.90
CA PHE A 90 -7.56 -13.67 36.19
C PHE A 90 -8.65 -12.87 35.46
N GLU A 91 -9.28 -11.90 36.12
CA GLU A 91 -10.34 -11.08 35.52
C GLU A 91 -9.84 -10.21 34.36
N VAL A 92 -8.57 -9.80 34.35
CA VAL A 92 -7.97 -9.10 33.20
C VAL A 92 -7.97 -9.98 31.95
N TYR A 93 -7.56 -11.25 32.05
CA TYR A 93 -7.55 -12.15 30.89
C TYR A 93 -8.97 -12.53 30.45
N LYS A 94 -9.84 -12.85 31.40
CA LYS A 94 -11.23 -13.23 31.13
C LYS A 94 -11.98 -12.17 30.33
N LYS A 95 -11.77 -10.88 30.62
CA LYS A 95 -12.36 -9.76 29.86
C LYS A 95 -11.88 -9.66 28.41
N ARG A 96 -10.72 -10.24 28.09
CA ARG A 96 -10.11 -10.18 26.75
C ARG A 96 -10.46 -11.40 25.88
N ARG A 97 -11.51 -12.15 26.23
CA ARG A 97 -12.01 -13.32 25.48
C ARG A 97 -12.30 -13.01 23.99
N ASN A 98 -12.61 -11.77 23.63
CA ASN A 98 -12.89 -11.35 22.25
C ASN A 98 -11.67 -11.35 21.32
N ILE A 99 -10.45 -11.47 21.85
CA ILE A 99 -9.22 -11.53 21.04
C ILE A 99 -9.15 -12.82 20.22
N PHE A 100 -9.76 -13.91 20.72
CA PHE A 100 -9.70 -15.21 20.09
C PHE A 100 -10.58 -15.25 18.84
N LYS A 101 -9.93 -15.34 17.68
CA LYS A 101 -10.60 -15.47 16.38
C LYS A 101 -10.64 -16.90 15.87
N ASP A 102 -9.78 -17.77 16.40
CA ASP A 102 -9.81 -19.20 16.11
C ASP A 102 -10.67 -19.94 17.15
N VAL A 103 -11.63 -20.74 16.67
CA VAL A 103 -12.60 -21.46 17.51
C VAL A 103 -11.92 -22.44 18.47
N ARG A 104 -10.86 -23.12 18.05
CA ARG A 104 -10.15 -24.10 18.89
C ARG A 104 -9.37 -23.41 20.00
N ASP A 105 -8.72 -22.28 19.69
CA ASP A 105 -8.01 -21.51 20.70
C ASP A 105 -8.98 -20.92 21.74
N LEU A 106 -10.18 -20.52 21.31
CA LEU A 106 -11.24 -20.04 22.21
C LEU A 106 -11.74 -21.14 23.15
N GLU A 107 -12.00 -22.34 22.65
CA GLU A 107 -12.42 -23.49 23.48
C GLU A 107 -11.36 -23.86 24.52
N ILE A 108 -10.09 -23.90 24.13
CA ILE A 108 -8.97 -24.17 25.05
C ILE A 108 -8.90 -23.08 26.13
N PHE A 109 -9.06 -21.81 25.74
CA PHE A 109 -9.07 -20.69 26.67
C PHE A 109 -10.23 -20.80 27.67
N ASP A 110 -11.45 -21.06 27.21
CA ASP A 110 -12.64 -21.18 28.05
C ASP A 110 -12.50 -22.33 29.07
N ASN A 111 -11.86 -23.44 28.68
CA ASN A 111 -11.56 -24.54 29.59
C ASN A 111 -10.61 -24.11 30.72
N TYR A 112 -9.50 -23.44 30.40
CA TYR A 112 -8.58 -22.94 31.44
C TYR A 112 -9.20 -21.84 32.30
N VAL A 113 -10.05 -20.98 31.73
CA VAL A 113 -10.80 -19.97 32.48
C VAL A 113 -11.73 -20.63 33.49
N LYS A 114 -12.46 -21.68 33.09
CA LYS A 114 -13.34 -22.45 33.97
C LYS A 114 -12.55 -23.14 35.10
N SER A 115 -11.45 -23.83 34.78
CA SER A 115 -10.62 -24.49 35.79
C SER A 115 -10.02 -23.50 36.78
N THR A 116 -9.53 -22.34 36.31
CA THR A 116 -8.95 -21.30 37.18
C THR A 116 -9.99 -20.68 38.10
N ALA A 117 -11.22 -20.45 37.61
CA ALA A 117 -12.32 -19.96 38.45
C ALA A 117 -12.66 -20.93 39.59
N GLN A 118 -12.73 -22.23 39.31
CA GLN A 118 -12.97 -23.27 40.31
C GLN A 118 -11.86 -23.35 41.36
N LEU A 119 -10.60 -23.21 40.94
CA LEU A 119 -9.46 -23.21 41.87
C LEU A 119 -9.46 -21.96 42.76
N LEU A 120 -9.79 -20.79 42.22
CA LEU A 120 -9.90 -19.54 43.00
C LEU A 120 -11.03 -19.61 44.03
N GLU A 121 -12.18 -20.20 43.67
CA GLU A 121 -13.29 -20.44 44.61
C GLU A 121 -12.86 -21.39 45.73
N LYS A 122 -12.20 -22.50 45.38
CA LYS A 122 -11.65 -23.47 46.35
C LYS A 122 -10.62 -22.83 47.29
N ALA A 123 -9.71 -22.01 46.77
CA ALA A 123 -8.72 -21.31 47.60
C ALA A 123 -9.39 -20.37 48.61
N ASN A 124 -10.44 -19.65 48.19
CA ASN A 124 -11.21 -18.77 49.06
C ASN A 124 -11.92 -19.56 50.19
N ASP A 125 -12.51 -20.71 49.87
CA ASP A 125 -13.17 -21.55 50.87
C ASP A 125 -12.20 -22.21 51.85
N LEU A 126 -11.03 -22.65 51.38
CA LEU A 126 -9.96 -23.17 52.25
C LEU A 126 -9.37 -22.08 53.15
N ASN A 127 -9.24 -20.84 52.66
CA ASN A 127 -8.78 -19.70 53.47
C ASN A 127 -9.76 -19.39 54.60
N LYS A 128 -11.07 -19.47 54.36
CA LYS A 128 -12.09 -19.35 55.43
C LYS A 128 -12.00 -20.47 56.47
N GLN A 129 -11.55 -21.66 56.06
CA GLN A 129 -11.30 -22.80 56.94
C GLN A 129 -9.93 -22.73 57.64
N GLN A 130 -9.13 -21.69 57.39
CA GLN A 130 -7.79 -21.49 57.95
C GLN A 130 -6.81 -22.63 57.64
N ASN A 131 -7.00 -23.32 56.50
CA ASN A 131 -6.10 -24.40 56.05
C ASN A 131 -5.02 -23.84 55.09
N VAL A 132 -3.97 -23.26 55.66
CA VAL A 132 -2.94 -22.50 54.93
C VAL A 132 -2.24 -23.35 53.87
N ASP A 133 -1.71 -24.53 54.23
CA ASP A 133 -0.98 -25.40 53.30
C ASP A 133 -1.83 -25.75 52.07
N ALA A 134 -3.12 -26.07 52.27
CA ALA A 134 -4.01 -26.39 51.16
C ALA A 134 -4.37 -25.17 50.30
N VAL A 135 -4.38 -23.96 50.86
CA VAL A 135 -4.56 -22.71 50.10
C VAL A 135 -3.33 -22.44 49.24
N GLU A 136 -2.12 -22.58 49.80
CA GLU A 136 -0.86 -22.40 49.06
C GLU A 136 -0.78 -23.38 47.88
N ASP A 137 -1.02 -24.68 48.11
CA ASP A 137 -1.11 -25.70 47.05
C ASP A 137 -2.15 -25.33 45.97
N THR A 138 -3.29 -24.79 46.38
CA THR A 138 -4.35 -24.38 45.45
C THR A 138 -3.92 -23.14 44.65
N LEU A 139 -3.23 -22.17 45.26
CA LEU A 139 -2.71 -20.97 44.61
C LEU A 139 -1.56 -21.28 43.65
N ASP A 140 -0.74 -22.29 43.94
CA ASP A 140 0.27 -22.80 43.00
C ASP A 140 -0.39 -23.40 41.76
N ASN A 141 -1.46 -24.18 41.95
CA ASN A 141 -2.26 -24.69 40.84
C ASN A 141 -2.92 -23.57 40.04
N VAL A 142 -3.47 -22.53 40.70
CA VAL A 142 -3.97 -21.31 40.01
C VAL A 142 -2.86 -20.66 39.19
N SER A 143 -1.66 -20.55 39.72
CA SER A 143 -0.52 -19.95 39.02
C SER A 143 -0.12 -20.75 37.79
N LEU A 144 -0.15 -22.08 37.87
CA LEU A 144 0.10 -22.98 36.74
C LEU A 144 -0.99 -22.85 35.66
N THR A 145 -2.27 -22.86 36.03
CA THR A 145 -3.36 -22.70 35.04
C THR A 145 -3.37 -21.30 34.42
N MET A 146 -3.02 -20.26 35.18
CA MET A 146 -2.85 -18.90 34.68
C MET A 146 -1.72 -18.78 33.65
N LYS A 147 -0.60 -19.50 33.83
CA LYS A 147 0.46 -19.56 32.80
C LYS A 147 -0.05 -20.19 31.49
N GLU A 148 -0.93 -21.18 31.57
CA GLU A 148 -1.55 -21.75 30.36
C GLU A 148 -2.59 -20.80 29.72
N ILE A 149 -3.31 -20.01 30.52
CA ILE A 149 -4.14 -18.90 30.03
C ILE A 149 -3.28 -17.88 29.27
N GLU A 150 -2.13 -17.48 29.81
CA GLU A 150 -1.21 -16.54 29.18
C GLU A 150 -0.68 -17.06 27.83
N LYS A 151 -0.21 -18.30 27.79
CA LYS A 151 0.21 -18.97 26.54
C LYS A 151 -0.93 -19.02 25.52
N THR A 152 -2.13 -19.36 25.98
CA THR A 152 -3.31 -19.44 25.11
C THR A 152 -3.70 -18.06 24.60
N TYR A 153 -3.65 -17.03 25.44
CA TYR A 153 -3.88 -15.65 25.06
C TYR A 153 -2.92 -15.17 23.96
N ALA A 154 -1.62 -15.47 24.08
CA ALA A 154 -0.64 -15.17 23.04
C ALA A 154 -1.00 -15.85 21.70
N ARG A 155 -1.46 -17.11 21.73
CA ARG A 155 -2.00 -17.79 20.53
C ARG A 155 -3.24 -17.08 19.97
N GLY A 156 -4.13 -16.60 20.83
CA GLY A 156 -5.30 -15.82 20.44
C GLY A 156 -4.95 -14.54 19.69
N VAL A 157 -3.96 -13.78 20.19
CA VAL A 157 -3.43 -12.58 19.53
C VAL A 157 -2.85 -12.93 18.15
N ALA A 158 -2.04 -13.99 18.05
CA ALA A 158 -1.48 -14.44 16.78
C ALA A 158 -2.58 -14.83 15.78
N SER A 159 -3.60 -15.58 16.21
CA SER A 159 -4.75 -15.95 15.37
C SER A 159 -5.55 -14.73 14.90
N ALA A 160 -5.68 -13.67 15.72
CA ALA A 160 -6.31 -12.42 15.31
C ALA A 160 -5.52 -11.69 14.22
N CYS A 161 -4.20 -11.65 14.36
CA CYS A 161 -3.30 -11.08 13.35
C CYS A 161 -3.40 -11.83 12.01
N VAL A 162 -3.37 -13.17 12.07
CA VAL A 162 -3.52 -14.03 10.89
C VAL A 162 -4.87 -13.79 10.20
N LEU A 163 -5.97 -13.63 10.95
CA LEU A 163 -7.27 -13.33 10.34
C LEU A 163 -7.24 -12.02 9.51
N VAL A 164 -6.63 -10.96 10.03
CA VAL A 164 -6.52 -9.68 9.30
C VAL A 164 -5.71 -9.87 8.01
N GLN A 165 -4.56 -10.54 8.10
CA GLN A 165 -3.72 -10.84 6.94
C GLN A 165 -4.47 -11.67 5.89
N ARG A 166 -5.17 -12.73 6.30
CA ARG A 166 -5.91 -13.62 5.38
C ARG A 166 -7.09 -12.91 4.70
N LYS A 167 -7.75 -11.96 5.37
CA LYS A 167 -8.78 -11.13 4.74
C LYS A 167 -8.19 -10.26 3.62
N GLN A 168 -7.03 -9.66 3.85
CA GLN A 168 -6.34 -8.85 2.85
C GLN A 168 -5.90 -9.73 1.67
N GLU A 169 -5.28 -10.88 1.94
CA GLU A 169 -4.86 -11.84 0.92
C GLU A 169 -6.05 -12.34 0.06
N LEU A 170 -7.22 -12.58 0.65
CA LEU A 170 -8.45 -12.92 -0.11
C LEU A 170 -8.90 -11.80 -1.05
N ALA A 171 -8.79 -10.54 -0.63
CA ALA A 171 -9.13 -9.40 -1.48
C ALA A 171 -8.17 -9.32 -2.68
N ASP A 172 -6.87 -9.53 -2.44
CA ASP A 172 -5.85 -9.51 -3.49
C ASP A 172 -6.02 -10.67 -4.48
N ILE A 173 -6.32 -11.87 -3.96
CA ILE A 173 -6.66 -13.06 -4.77
C ILE A 173 -7.88 -12.78 -5.66
N ARG A 174 -8.93 -12.13 -5.13
CA ARG A 174 -10.14 -11.81 -5.90
C ARG A 174 -9.86 -10.81 -7.02
N ALA A 175 -9.11 -9.76 -6.73
CA ALA A 175 -8.70 -8.79 -7.73
C ALA A 175 -7.88 -9.46 -8.83
N ARG A 176 -6.93 -10.32 -8.44
CA ARG A 176 -6.09 -11.09 -9.36
C ARG A 176 -6.90 -12.07 -10.21
N LEU A 177 -7.84 -12.80 -9.62
CA LEU A 177 -8.73 -13.70 -10.36
C LEU A 177 -9.63 -12.94 -11.33
N LYS A 178 -10.18 -11.78 -10.93
CA LYS A 178 -10.99 -10.91 -11.81
C LYS A 178 -10.18 -10.49 -13.04
N PHE A 179 -8.93 -10.08 -12.84
CA PHE A 179 -8.00 -9.77 -13.93
C PHE A 179 -7.71 -10.97 -14.81
N LEU A 180 -7.37 -12.14 -14.26
CA LEU A 180 -7.09 -13.33 -15.07
C LEU A 180 -8.32 -13.82 -15.85
N ASN A 181 -9.52 -13.58 -15.33
CA ASN A 181 -10.78 -13.89 -16.03
C ASN A 181 -11.15 -12.89 -17.12
N SER A 182 -10.53 -11.70 -17.18
CA SER A 182 -10.78 -10.75 -18.26
C SER A 182 -10.01 -11.06 -19.54
N PHE A 183 -9.08 -12.04 -19.50
CA PHE A 183 -8.37 -12.48 -20.69
C PHE A 183 -9.33 -13.11 -21.69
N ASP A 184 -9.38 -12.57 -22.90
CA ASP A 184 -10.04 -13.23 -24.01
C ASP A 184 -9.26 -14.50 -24.39
N LEU A 185 -9.97 -15.63 -24.49
CA LEU A 185 -9.38 -16.93 -24.81
C LEU A 185 -9.56 -17.32 -26.28
N GLU A 186 -10.23 -16.50 -27.10
CA GLU A 186 -10.45 -16.70 -28.55
C GLU A 186 -9.15 -16.80 -29.38
N GLY A 187 -8.47 -17.95 -29.46
CA GLY A 187 -7.17 -18.03 -30.17
C GLY A 187 -6.16 -18.93 -29.48
N PHE A 188 -6.38 -19.20 -28.20
CA PHE A 188 -5.66 -20.23 -27.46
C PHE A 188 -6.07 -21.63 -27.94
N SER A 189 -5.24 -22.64 -27.67
CA SER A 189 -5.58 -24.04 -27.98
C SER A 189 -6.86 -24.47 -27.25
N GLU A 190 -7.60 -25.43 -27.81
CA GLU A 190 -8.82 -25.98 -27.18
C GLU A 190 -8.58 -26.47 -25.76
N ASN A 191 -7.37 -27.00 -25.48
CA ASN A 191 -7.00 -27.42 -24.14
C ASN A 191 -7.00 -26.23 -23.17
N ARG A 192 -6.50 -25.07 -23.58
CA ARG A 192 -6.41 -23.88 -22.70
C ARG A 192 -7.73 -23.14 -22.58
N GLN A 193 -8.50 -23.05 -23.67
CA GLN A 193 -9.87 -22.51 -23.60
C GLN A 193 -10.73 -23.30 -22.61
N ARG A 194 -10.43 -24.58 -22.41
CA ARG A 194 -11.05 -25.44 -21.41
C ARG A 194 -10.41 -25.29 -20.03
N GLU A 195 -9.08 -25.24 -19.97
CA GLU A 195 -8.32 -25.32 -18.72
C GLU A 195 -8.31 -24.01 -17.93
N ALA A 196 -8.23 -22.86 -18.58
CA ALA A 196 -8.22 -21.57 -17.88
C ALA A 196 -9.54 -21.30 -17.12
N PRO A 197 -10.75 -21.47 -17.72
CA PRO A 197 -11.99 -21.34 -16.97
C PRO A 197 -12.14 -22.40 -15.87
N ARG A 198 -11.63 -23.63 -16.10
CA ARG A 198 -11.63 -24.70 -15.09
C ARG A 198 -10.79 -24.30 -13.88
N LEU A 199 -9.57 -23.83 -14.10
CA LEU A 199 -8.66 -23.38 -13.03
C LEU A 199 -9.22 -22.15 -12.32
N ALA A 200 -9.77 -21.17 -13.05
CA ALA A 200 -10.45 -20.02 -12.46
C ALA A 200 -11.63 -20.44 -11.56
N GLY A 201 -12.44 -21.41 -11.99
CA GLY A 201 -13.51 -21.99 -11.19
C GLY A 201 -13.00 -22.68 -9.92
N LEU A 202 -11.85 -23.37 -9.99
CA LEU A 202 -11.20 -23.97 -8.81
C LEU A 202 -10.66 -22.92 -7.84
N VAL A 203 -10.06 -21.83 -8.35
CA VAL A 203 -9.65 -20.69 -7.52
C VAL A 203 -10.87 -20.11 -6.81
N GLN A 204 -11.95 -19.79 -7.54
CA GLN A 204 -13.16 -19.22 -6.97
C GLN A 204 -13.78 -20.12 -5.90
N THR A 205 -13.89 -21.42 -6.17
CA THR A 205 -14.43 -22.39 -5.20
C THR A 205 -13.62 -22.40 -3.90
N ASN A 206 -12.29 -22.33 -3.99
CA ASN A 206 -11.44 -22.30 -2.80
C ASN A 206 -11.44 -20.93 -2.11
N VAL A 207 -11.62 -19.83 -2.84
CA VAL A 207 -11.85 -18.48 -2.28
C VAL A 207 -13.11 -18.46 -1.42
N ASP A 208 -14.21 -19.02 -1.93
CA ASP A 208 -15.48 -19.08 -1.20
C ASP A 208 -15.36 -19.98 0.04
N LYS A 209 -14.66 -21.11 -0.09
CA LYS A 209 -14.34 -22.01 1.03
C LYS A 209 -13.50 -21.29 2.10
N ALA A 210 -12.44 -20.58 1.70
CA ALA A 210 -11.59 -19.84 2.62
C ALA A 210 -12.38 -18.75 3.35
N GLU A 211 -13.24 -18.02 2.65
CA GLU A 211 -14.11 -17.02 3.29
C GLU A 211 -15.06 -17.65 4.31
N ALA A 212 -15.68 -18.79 3.98
CA ALA A 212 -16.53 -19.53 4.91
C ALA A 212 -15.77 -19.98 6.17
N GLN A 213 -14.55 -20.50 6.00
CA GLN A 213 -13.68 -20.89 7.12
C GLN A 213 -13.32 -19.70 8.02
N LEU A 214 -12.95 -18.56 7.44
CA LEU A 214 -12.64 -17.36 8.21
C LEU A 214 -13.88 -16.82 8.96
N LYS A 215 -15.07 -16.89 8.37
CA LYS A 215 -16.34 -16.53 9.03
C LYS A 215 -16.69 -17.48 10.16
N ALA A 216 -16.39 -18.77 10.00
CA ALA A 216 -16.58 -19.79 11.03
C ALA A 216 -15.51 -19.75 12.16
N GLY A 217 -14.49 -18.91 12.04
CA GLY A 217 -13.38 -18.86 13.00
C GLY A 217 -12.43 -20.06 12.88
N GLU A 218 -12.38 -20.71 11.72
CA GLU A 218 -11.47 -21.82 11.44
C GLU A 218 -10.12 -21.32 10.88
N ILE A 219 -9.52 -20.33 11.56
CA ILE A 219 -8.38 -19.56 11.04
C ILE A 219 -7.20 -20.48 10.69
N LYS A 220 -6.85 -21.41 11.57
CA LYS A 220 -5.74 -22.35 11.32
C LYS A 220 -6.03 -23.32 10.18
N ALA A 221 -7.28 -23.76 10.04
CA ALA A 221 -7.67 -24.68 8.97
C ALA A 221 -7.74 -24.00 7.60
N SER A 222 -7.90 -22.67 7.56
CA SER A 222 -7.87 -21.92 6.31
C SER A 222 -6.52 -21.97 5.59
N ARG A 223 -5.40 -22.18 6.33
CA ARG A 223 -4.04 -22.21 5.77
C ARG A 223 -3.92 -23.10 4.53
N ASP A 224 -4.41 -24.33 4.62
CA ASP A 224 -4.28 -25.31 3.52
C ASP A 224 -5.14 -24.91 2.31
N THR A 225 -6.28 -24.26 2.56
CA THR A 225 -7.11 -23.69 1.49
C THR A 225 -6.37 -22.56 0.78
N PHE A 226 -5.69 -21.66 1.50
CA PHE A 226 -4.88 -20.59 0.88
C PHE A 226 -3.72 -21.14 0.04
N LEU A 227 -2.99 -22.15 0.54
CA LEU A 227 -1.94 -22.83 -0.25
C LEU A 227 -2.51 -23.46 -1.52
N THR A 228 -3.70 -24.05 -1.43
CA THR A 228 -4.41 -24.62 -2.58
C THR A 228 -4.81 -23.54 -3.59
N ILE A 229 -5.32 -22.39 -3.13
CA ILE A 229 -5.64 -21.24 -3.98
C ILE A 229 -4.40 -20.78 -4.73
N GLN A 230 -3.28 -20.61 -4.02
CA GLN A 230 -2.03 -20.16 -4.62
C GLN A 230 -1.57 -21.11 -5.75
N GLY A 231 -1.59 -22.42 -5.51
CA GLY A 231 -1.25 -23.41 -6.53
C GLY A 231 -2.14 -23.34 -7.77
N TYR A 232 -3.46 -23.16 -7.60
CA TYR A 232 -4.38 -23.00 -8.74
C TYR A 232 -4.18 -21.67 -9.48
N LEU A 233 -3.90 -20.58 -8.77
CA LEU A 233 -3.57 -19.29 -9.38
C LEU A 233 -2.28 -19.36 -10.22
N GLU A 234 -1.23 -19.98 -9.68
CA GLU A 234 0.03 -20.16 -10.41
C GLU A 234 -0.16 -20.99 -11.69
N MET A 235 -0.94 -22.08 -11.62
CA MET A 235 -1.29 -22.87 -12.81
C MET A 235 -2.15 -22.09 -13.81
N LEU A 236 -3.08 -21.27 -13.34
CA LEU A 236 -3.91 -20.41 -14.20
C LEU A 236 -3.02 -19.41 -14.95
N GLU A 237 -2.10 -18.76 -14.24
CA GLU A 237 -1.17 -17.81 -14.84
C GLU A 237 -0.23 -18.47 -15.85
N LEU A 238 0.30 -19.65 -15.54
CA LEU A 238 1.11 -20.42 -16.47
C LEU A 238 0.31 -20.76 -17.74
N THR A 239 -0.94 -21.20 -17.58
CA THR A 239 -1.85 -21.50 -18.69
C THR A 239 -2.08 -20.28 -19.59
N LEU A 240 -2.19 -19.09 -19.00
CA LEU A 240 -2.41 -17.83 -19.70
C LEU A 240 -1.11 -17.21 -20.29
N LYS A 241 0.06 -17.52 -19.73
CA LYS A 241 1.38 -16.98 -20.17
C LYS A 241 1.96 -17.68 -21.40
N GLU A 242 1.62 -18.94 -21.65
CA GLU A 242 2.20 -19.64 -22.80
C GLU A 242 1.70 -19.02 -24.13
N ILE A 243 2.58 -18.91 -25.13
CA ILE A 243 2.26 -18.29 -26.44
C ILE A 243 1.26 -19.18 -27.23
N PRO A 244 0.30 -18.62 -27.99
CA PRO A 244 -0.59 -19.40 -28.87
C PRO A 244 0.17 -20.20 -29.94
N SER A 245 -0.33 -21.39 -30.29
CA SER A 245 0.18 -22.20 -31.41
C SER A 245 0.01 -21.47 -32.74
N LYS A 246 1.03 -21.54 -33.61
CA LYS A 246 1.04 -20.90 -34.94
C LYS A 246 -0.07 -21.40 -35.89
N GLU A 247 -0.66 -22.57 -35.64
CA GLU A 247 -1.62 -23.22 -36.54
C GLU A 247 -3.09 -22.79 -36.37
N THR A 248 -3.46 -22.12 -35.29
CA THR A 248 -4.87 -21.74 -35.00
C THR A 248 -5.19 -20.25 -35.15
N GLN A 249 -4.31 -19.48 -35.78
CA GLN A 249 -4.56 -18.06 -36.04
C GLN A 249 -5.61 -17.89 -37.15
N LYS A 250 -6.91 -17.89 -36.79
CA LYS A 250 -7.86 -16.99 -37.46
C LYS A 250 -7.50 -15.56 -37.04
N PRO A 251 -7.66 -14.55 -37.92
CA PRO A 251 -7.27 -13.18 -37.61
C PRO A 251 -8.17 -12.66 -36.49
N ARG A 252 -7.67 -12.80 -35.27
CA ARG A 252 -8.13 -12.09 -34.09
C ARG A 252 -7.98 -10.60 -34.37
N LYS A 253 -8.92 -9.78 -33.89
CA LYS A 253 -8.59 -8.38 -33.60
C LYS A 253 -7.41 -8.44 -32.64
N GLU A 254 -6.25 -8.11 -33.16
CA GLU A 254 -5.04 -7.91 -32.39
C GLU A 254 -5.35 -6.97 -31.22
N ILE A 255 -5.38 -7.49 -29.99
CA ILE A 255 -4.76 -6.76 -28.89
C ILE A 255 -3.32 -7.26 -28.86
N THR A 256 -2.57 -6.92 -29.91
CA THR A 256 -1.16 -6.68 -29.70
C THR A 256 -1.13 -5.45 -28.79
N VAL A 257 -0.67 -5.60 -27.54
CA VAL A 257 0.25 -4.57 -27.07
C VAL A 257 1.46 -4.75 -27.99
N GLN A 258 1.43 -4.12 -29.16
CA GLN A 258 2.66 -3.89 -29.89
C GLN A 258 3.46 -3.08 -28.91
N ALA A 259 4.44 -3.69 -28.24
CA ALA A 259 5.51 -2.90 -27.66
C ALA A 259 5.94 -1.97 -28.78
N TYR A 260 5.74 -0.67 -28.58
CA TYR A 260 5.95 0.34 -29.59
C TYR A 260 7.46 0.27 -29.92
N THR A 261 7.80 -0.34 -31.06
CA THR A 261 9.17 -0.72 -31.39
C THR A 261 9.85 0.42 -32.14
N GLY A 262 11.03 0.82 -31.65
CA GLY A 262 12.07 1.54 -32.40
C GLY A 262 11.83 3.03 -32.61
N ASP A 263 10.80 3.39 -33.38
CA ASP A 263 10.67 4.73 -34.00
C ASP A 263 9.51 5.56 -33.44
N ASN A 264 8.80 4.96 -32.50
CA ASN A 264 7.45 5.34 -32.12
C ASN A 264 7.39 5.58 -30.58
N SER A 265 8.43 5.26 -29.82
CA SER A 265 8.48 5.48 -28.37
C SER A 265 8.30 6.95 -27.94
N VAL A 266 8.06 7.17 -26.64
CA VAL A 266 8.08 8.54 -26.06
C VAL A 266 9.37 9.28 -26.41
N ALA A 267 10.52 8.59 -26.33
CA ALA A 267 11.81 9.15 -26.68
C ALA A 267 11.91 9.51 -28.18
N GLY A 268 11.46 8.62 -29.08
CA GLY A 268 11.44 8.90 -30.52
C GLY A 268 10.56 10.10 -30.88
N ALA A 269 9.38 10.21 -30.24
CA ALA A 269 8.52 11.38 -30.39
C ALA A 269 9.19 12.69 -29.92
N GLN A 270 9.93 12.64 -28.82
CA GLN A 270 10.69 13.77 -28.29
C GLN A 270 11.77 14.23 -29.27
N GLU A 271 12.56 13.31 -29.84
CA GLU A 271 13.58 13.63 -30.84
C GLU A 271 12.98 14.35 -32.05
N ILE A 272 11.86 13.83 -32.58
CA ILE A 272 11.18 14.41 -33.73
C ILE A 272 10.64 15.81 -33.40
N LEU A 273 10.06 16.01 -32.21
CA LEU A 273 9.53 17.30 -31.76
C LEU A 273 10.61 18.33 -31.48
N THR A 274 11.75 17.93 -30.92
CA THR A 274 12.93 18.78 -30.75
C THR A 274 13.42 19.29 -32.11
N GLU A 275 13.53 18.41 -33.10
CA GLU A 275 13.91 18.81 -34.47
C GLU A 275 12.85 19.72 -35.12
N LEU A 276 11.55 19.47 -34.90
CA LEU A 276 10.50 20.37 -35.36
C LEU A 276 10.63 21.78 -34.79
N ASN A 277 10.90 21.91 -33.49
CA ASN A 277 11.11 23.21 -32.86
C ASN A 277 12.30 23.94 -33.47
N ARG A 278 13.41 23.23 -33.70
CA ARG A 278 14.59 23.75 -34.40
C ARG A 278 14.23 24.27 -35.80
N LEU A 279 13.47 23.50 -36.58
CA LEU A 279 13.02 23.90 -37.92
C LEU A 279 12.07 25.11 -37.90
N TYR A 280 11.20 25.24 -36.90
CA TYR A 280 10.35 26.42 -36.73
C TYR A 280 11.17 27.67 -36.42
N GLU A 281 12.18 27.57 -35.58
CA GLU A 281 13.10 28.69 -35.28
C GLU A 281 13.94 29.09 -36.49
N GLU A 282 14.37 28.13 -37.31
CA GLU A 282 15.00 28.42 -38.60
C GLU A 282 14.04 29.14 -39.55
N GLN A 283 12.79 28.66 -39.64
CA GLN A 283 11.77 29.29 -40.48
C GLN A 283 11.48 30.74 -40.08
N ARG A 284 11.42 31.05 -38.78
CA ARG A 284 11.19 32.40 -38.24
C ARG A 284 12.27 33.40 -38.67
N LYS A 285 13.48 32.92 -38.98
CA LYS A 285 14.61 33.75 -39.44
C LYS A 285 14.56 34.04 -40.94
N ILE A 286 13.72 33.33 -41.71
CA ILE A 286 13.57 33.53 -43.16
C ILE A 286 12.77 34.81 -43.41
N PRO A 287 13.30 35.78 -44.18
CA PRO A 287 12.55 36.97 -44.56
C PRO A 287 11.28 36.61 -45.34
N TYR A 288 10.15 37.25 -45.03
CA TYR A 288 8.87 37.00 -45.73
C TYR A 288 8.93 37.23 -47.25
N THR A 289 9.91 38.01 -47.72
CA THR A 289 10.16 38.26 -49.14
C THR A 289 10.76 37.06 -49.87
N ASP A 290 11.42 36.13 -49.17
CA ASP A 290 11.99 34.91 -49.75
C ASP A 290 10.97 33.76 -49.72
N LYS A 291 10.05 33.79 -50.69
CA LYS A 291 8.97 32.81 -50.80
C LYS A 291 9.47 31.40 -51.10
N GLU A 292 10.61 31.26 -51.78
CA GLU A 292 11.14 29.96 -52.20
C GLU A 292 11.83 29.25 -51.03
N GLU A 293 12.64 29.97 -50.25
CA GLU A 293 13.23 29.42 -49.02
C GLU A 293 12.14 29.09 -47.98
N TYR A 294 11.12 29.94 -47.84
CA TYR A 294 9.99 29.68 -46.95
C TYR A 294 9.22 28.41 -47.36
N ALA A 295 8.99 28.20 -48.67
CA ALA A 295 8.35 26.98 -49.18
C ALA A 295 9.17 25.72 -48.87
N ARG A 296 10.49 25.75 -49.12
CA ARG A 296 11.41 24.63 -48.78
C ARG A 296 11.42 24.33 -47.29
N SER A 297 11.41 25.36 -46.45
CA SER A 297 11.30 25.21 -45.00
C SER A 297 9.97 24.55 -44.60
N ARG A 298 8.84 24.96 -45.20
CA ARG A 298 7.54 24.31 -44.97
C ARG A 298 7.53 22.83 -45.37
N GLU A 299 8.18 22.46 -46.47
CA GLU A 299 8.31 21.06 -46.88
C GLU A 299 9.11 20.24 -45.87
N LYS A 300 10.24 20.77 -45.37
CA LYS A 300 11.02 20.13 -44.29
C LYS A 300 10.18 19.91 -43.02
N ILE A 301 9.47 20.95 -42.57
CA ILE A 301 8.59 20.88 -41.41
C ILE A 301 7.47 19.85 -41.63
N ALA A 302 6.87 19.83 -42.82
CA ALA A 302 5.82 18.86 -43.15
C ALA A 302 6.35 17.42 -43.16
N ALA A 303 7.54 17.19 -43.73
CA ALA A 303 8.20 15.89 -43.73
C ALA A 303 8.52 15.42 -42.32
N GLN A 304 9.07 16.30 -41.47
CA GLN A 304 9.37 15.98 -40.08
C GLN A 304 8.11 15.69 -39.27
N ARG A 305 7.04 16.49 -39.47
CA ARG A 305 5.75 16.27 -38.80
C ARG A 305 5.08 14.97 -39.22
N ALA A 306 5.32 14.49 -40.45
CA ALA A 306 4.79 13.22 -40.92
C ALA A 306 5.35 12.01 -40.13
N LEU A 307 6.53 12.15 -39.50
CA LEU A 307 7.13 11.12 -38.65
C LEU A 307 6.38 10.95 -37.31
N LEU A 308 5.62 11.96 -36.86
CA LEU A 308 4.78 11.87 -35.66
C LEU A 308 3.42 11.21 -35.91
N LYS A 309 3.14 10.80 -37.16
CA LYS A 309 1.83 10.25 -37.50
C LYS A 309 1.67 8.87 -36.87
N ASN A 310 0.80 8.79 -35.87
CA ASN A 310 0.45 7.57 -35.16
C ASN A 310 -1.05 7.27 -35.40
N PRO A 311 -1.42 6.00 -35.70
CA PRO A 311 -2.82 5.62 -35.94
C PRO A 311 -3.71 5.72 -34.69
N ASP A 312 -3.12 5.57 -33.51
CA ASP A 312 -3.83 5.42 -32.24
C ASP A 312 -3.71 6.66 -31.34
N HIS A 313 -2.72 7.53 -31.57
CA HIS A 313 -2.47 8.69 -30.73
C HIS A 313 -2.14 9.96 -31.53
N ARG A 314 -2.66 11.10 -31.08
CA ARG A 314 -2.14 12.43 -31.40
C ARG A 314 -0.90 12.68 -30.56
N ILE A 315 0.20 13.05 -31.21
CA ILE A 315 1.47 13.39 -30.59
C ILE A 315 1.83 14.83 -30.94
N ASN A 316 2.08 15.67 -29.93
CA ASN A 316 2.41 17.09 -30.13
C ASN A 316 3.22 17.65 -28.95
N ASN A 317 3.70 18.89 -29.10
CA ASN A 317 4.18 19.66 -27.96
C ASN A 317 2.99 20.18 -27.15
N ALA A 318 3.01 19.98 -25.84
CA ALA A 318 1.97 20.48 -24.93
C ALA A 318 2.10 22.00 -24.69
N ASP A 319 3.30 22.53 -24.90
CA ASP A 319 3.68 23.92 -24.71
C ASP A 319 4.43 24.46 -25.93
N ARG A 320 4.63 25.78 -25.96
CA ARG A 320 5.30 26.44 -27.09
C ARG A 320 6.81 26.21 -27.11
N ASP A 321 7.38 25.92 -25.96
CA ASP A 321 8.82 25.89 -25.74
C ASP A 321 9.38 24.46 -25.89
N GLY A 322 8.49 23.48 -26.11
CA GLY A 322 8.86 22.09 -26.35
C GLY A 322 9.28 21.33 -25.10
N ILE A 323 8.91 21.83 -23.92
CA ILE A 323 9.26 21.23 -22.63
C ILE A 323 8.54 19.91 -22.43
N PHE A 324 7.32 19.76 -22.96
CA PHE A 324 6.53 18.55 -22.85
C PHE A 324 6.08 18.01 -24.18
N THR A 325 6.22 16.70 -24.32
CA THR A 325 5.54 15.92 -25.36
C THR A 325 4.24 15.39 -24.79
N GLN A 326 3.12 15.67 -25.45
CA GLN A 326 1.79 15.22 -25.07
C GLN A 326 1.27 14.15 -26.02
N PHE A 327 0.53 13.22 -25.44
CA PHE A 327 -0.11 12.09 -26.10
C PHE A 327 -1.59 12.08 -25.74
N GLU A 328 -2.44 11.90 -26.75
CA GLU A 328 -3.89 11.78 -26.61
C GLU A 328 -4.40 10.68 -27.55
N PRO A 329 -5.21 9.73 -27.09
CA PRO A 329 -5.72 8.66 -27.92
C PRO A 329 -6.66 9.21 -29.00
N LEU A 330 -6.63 8.58 -30.18
CA LEU A 330 -7.51 8.86 -31.31
C LEU A 330 -8.70 7.89 -31.30
N GLY A 331 -9.88 8.40 -31.62
CA GLY A 331 -11.06 7.58 -31.90
C GLY A 331 -11.03 6.99 -33.32
N GLU A 332 -12.05 6.20 -33.65
CA GLU A 332 -12.19 5.57 -34.98
C GLU A 332 -12.24 6.58 -36.14
N ASP A 333 -12.62 7.83 -35.88
CA ASP A 333 -12.65 8.93 -36.85
C ASP A 333 -11.29 9.63 -37.03
N GLY A 334 -10.25 9.15 -36.34
CA GLY A 334 -8.90 9.71 -36.36
C GLY A 334 -8.77 11.04 -35.63
N LYS A 335 -9.78 11.46 -34.84
CA LYS A 335 -9.71 12.64 -33.98
C LYS A 335 -9.44 12.23 -32.54
N PRO A 336 -8.85 13.11 -31.71
CA PRO A 336 -8.67 12.84 -30.30
C PRO A 336 -10.00 12.50 -29.62
N VAL A 337 -9.99 11.49 -28.75
CA VAL A 337 -11.17 11.08 -27.98
C VAL A 337 -11.74 12.25 -27.16
N LEU A 338 -10.87 13.13 -26.67
CA LEU A 338 -11.25 14.32 -25.89
C LEU A 338 -12.00 15.38 -26.72
N ASP A 339 -11.87 15.38 -28.05
CA ASP A 339 -12.58 16.33 -28.92
C ASP A 339 -14.08 15.95 -29.09
N SER A 340 -14.50 14.78 -28.60
CA SER A 340 -15.91 14.33 -28.64
C SER A 340 -16.85 15.15 -27.74
N GLY A 341 -16.30 15.83 -26.71
CA GLY A 341 -17.09 16.52 -25.69
C GLY A 341 -17.77 15.59 -24.68
N GLU A 342 -17.57 14.27 -24.76
CA GLU A 342 -18.11 13.31 -23.79
C GLU A 342 -17.39 13.31 -22.45
N TYR A 343 -16.16 13.85 -22.42
CA TYR A 343 -15.28 13.82 -21.27
C TYR A 343 -14.97 15.22 -20.78
N GLU A 344 -15.08 15.41 -19.47
CA GLU A 344 -14.83 16.66 -18.81
C GLU A 344 -13.56 16.62 -17.96
N LYS A 345 -12.92 17.78 -17.84
CA LYS A 345 -11.69 17.96 -17.06
C LYS A 345 -12.02 18.54 -15.69
N ALA A 346 -11.95 17.72 -14.64
CA ALA A 346 -12.16 18.15 -13.24
C ALA A 346 -10.92 18.78 -12.58
N GLY A 347 -9.90 19.15 -13.37
CA GLY A 347 -8.64 19.70 -12.85
C GLY A 347 -7.72 18.69 -12.14
N ASN A 348 -8.13 17.43 -11.99
CA ASN A 348 -7.31 16.38 -11.38
C ASN A 348 -6.11 16.02 -12.27
N LYS A 349 -4.96 15.75 -11.65
CA LYS A 349 -3.71 15.32 -12.30
C LYS A 349 -2.93 14.39 -11.39
N ILE A 350 -2.23 13.45 -12.00
CA ILE A 350 -1.25 12.61 -11.33
C ILE A 350 0.11 12.92 -11.93
N HIS A 351 1.13 13.07 -11.09
CA HIS A 351 2.50 13.18 -11.54
C HIS A 351 3.28 11.94 -11.11
N LEU A 352 4.11 11.40 -12.01
CA LEU A 352 5.11 10.39 -11.67
C LEU A 352 6.48 11.05 -11.61
N SER A 353 7.17 10.82 -10.51
CA SER A 353 8.52 11.34 -10.25
C SER A 353 9.54 10.21 -10.26
N VAL A 354 10.45 10.22 -11.22
CA VAL A 354 11.57 9.26 -11.33
C VAL A 354 12.91 9.99 -11.19
N GLN A 355 14.00 9.27 -10.88
CA GLN A 355 15.32 9.88 -10.95
C GLN A 355 15.59 10.42 -12.36
N MET A 356 16.17 11.62 -12.41
CA MET A 356 16.31 12.40 -13.64
C MET A 356 17.09 11.65 -14.74
N ASP A 357 18.17 10.98 -14.35
CA ASP A 357 19.02 10.17 -15.25
C ASP A 357 18.37 8.86 -15.70
N GLN A 358 17.28 8.46 -15.04
CA GLN A 358 16.50 7.26 -15.37
C GLN A 358 15.23 7.55 -16.17
N LEU A 359 14.92 8.83 -16.49
CA LEU A 359 13.68 9.18 -17.18
C LEU A 359 13.52 8.48 -18.53
N ALA A 360 14.58 8.41 -19.34
CA ALA A 360 14.54 7.72 -20.63
C ALA A 360 14.25 6.22 -20.47
N GLN A 361 14.87 5.58 -19.47
CA GLN A 361 14.64 4.18 -19.16
C GLN A 361 13.19 3.96 -18.67
N ALA A 362 12.72 4.80 -17.74
CA ALA A 362 11.34 4.78 -17.24
C ALA A 362 10.33 4.98 -18.38
N GLY A 363 10.58 5.93 -19.28
CA GLY A 363 9.77 6.15 -20.48
C GLY A 363 9.65 4.90 -21.35
N ASN A 364 10.76 4.20 -21.60
CA ASN A 364 10.75 2.95 -22.38
C ASN A 364 9.95 1.82 -21.71
N ILE A 365 10.06 1.68 -20.39
CA ILE A 365 9.32 0.69 -19.60
C ILE A 365 7.82 0.99 -19.62
N LEU A 366 7.46 2.27 -19.46
CA LEU A 366 6.06 2.68 -19.35
C LEU A 366 5.36 2.86 -20.71
N THR A 367 6.11 3.08 -21.80
CA THR A 367 5.54 3.33 -23.14
C THR A 367 4.49 2.31 -23.56
N PRO A 368 4.69 0.97 -23.42
CA PRO A 368 3.68 -0.02 -23.79
C PRO A 368 2.39 0.09 -22.98
N LEU A 369 2.47 0.54 -21.73
CA LEU A 369 1.29 0.76 -20.88
C LEU A 369 0.62 2.08 -21.22
N LEU A 370 1.39 3.17 -21.27
CA LEU A 370 0.87 4.53 -21.49
C LEU A 370 0.23 4.69 -22.87
N LEU A 371 0.70 3.96 -23.88
CA LEU A 371 0.11 3.95 -25.23
C LEU A 371 -0.85 2.77 -25.46
N SER A 372 -1.18 2.01 -24.41
CA SER A 372 -2.17 0.94 -24.52
C SER A 372 -3.57 1.53 -24.70
N PRO A 373 -4.46 0.91 -25.51
CA PRO A 373 -5.88 1.23 -25.52
C PRO A 373 -6.56 1.03 -24.15
N ASP A 374 -5.95 0.25 -23.25
CA ASP A 374 -6.42 0.02 -21.88
C ASP A 374 -5.99 1.12 -20.90
N ASN A 375 -5.24 2.13 -21.34
CA ASN A 375 -4.86 3.26 -20.50
C ASN A 375 -6.11 4.11 -20.18
N PRO A 376 -6.55 4.22 -18.91
CA PRO A 376 -7.71 5.03 -18.57
C PRO A 376 -7.44 6.54 -18.67
N PHE A 377 -6.17 6.95 -18.74
CA PHE A 377 -5.79 8.35 -18.90
C PHE A 377 -5.86 8.79 -20.37
N LEU A 378 -6.93 9.51 -20.71
CA LEU A 378 -7.17 10.04 -22.05
C LEU A 378 -6.23 11.18 -22.47
N SER A 379 -5.33 11.60 -21.59
CA SER A 379 -4.15 12.36 -21.99
C SER A 379 -3.03 12.17 -20.98
N PHE A 380 -1.81 12.18 -21.48
CA PHE A 380 -0.63 12.33 -20.64
C PHE A 380 0.44 13.14 -21.37
N LYS A 381 1.39 13.64 -20.60
CA LYS A 381 2.59 14.29 -21.15
C LYS A 381 3.84 13.86 -20.41
N VAL A 382 4.95 13.88 -21.12
CA VAL A 382 6.29 13.54 -20.61
C VAL A 382 7.23 14.70 -20.88
N THR A 383 8.04 15.03 -19.89
CA THR A 383 9.06 16.08 -19.99
C THR A 383 10.11 15.68 -21.03
N ASN A 384 10.32 16.54 -22.01
CA ASN A 384 11.42 16.50 -22.95
C ASN A 384 12.62 17.21 -22.30
N MET A 385 13.60 16.43 -21.85
CA MET A 385 14.74 16.97 -21.09
C MET A 385 15.56 17.97 -21.91
N ASP A 386 15.76 17.68 -23.20
CA ASP A 386 16.49 18.58 -24.10
C ASP A 386 15.70 19.87 -24.33
N GLY A 387 14.39 19.74 -24.57
CA GLY A 387 13.49 20.89 -24.71
C GLY A 387 13.46 21.77 -23.45
N ALA A 388 13.40 21.15 -22.27
CA ALA A 388 13.46 21.87 -20.99
C ALA A 388 14.77 22.64 -20.82
N VAL A 389 15.91 22.03 -21.17
CA VAL A 389 17.24 22.64 -21.04
C VAL A 389 17.38 23.83 -21.99
N GLU A 390 16.96 23.69 -23.25
CA GLU A 390 17.01 24.79 -24.21
C GLU A 390 16.07 25.93 -23.82
N ALA A 391 14.83 25.63 -23.38
CA ALA A 391 13.91 26.63 -22.89
C ALA A 391 14.50 27.42 -21.71
N PHE A 392 15.17 26.76 -20.77
CA PHE A 392 15.81 27.43 -19.64
C PHE A 392 16.98 28.32 -20.08
N LYS A 393 17.78 27.91 -21.07
CA LYS A 393 18.85 28.77 -21.64
C LYS A 393 18.28 30.02 -22.30
N ASP A 394 17.15 29.90 -22.98
CA ASP A 394 16.46 31.05 -23.58
C ASP A 394 15.93 32.00 -22.50
N ASP A 395 15.38 31.48 -21.40
CA ASP A 395 15.02 32.27 -20.22
C ASP A 395 16.24 32.98 -19.61
N GLU A 396 17.38 32.29 -19.43
CA GLU A 396 18.63 32.90 -18.94
C GLU A 396 19.07 34.08 -19.81
N LYS A 397 18.94 33.94 -21.13
CA LYS A 397 19.27 34.99 -22.09
C LYS A 397 18.27 36.15 -22.01
N GLN A 398 16.97 35.85 -21.97
CA GLN A 398 15.90 36.83 -21.91
C GLN A 398 15.96 37.67 -20.62
N TYR A 399 16.27 37.03 -19.49
CA TYR A 399 16.35 37.67 -18.17
C TYR A 399 17.81 37.92 -17.72
N SER A 400 18.72 38.12 -18.68
CA SER A 400 20.16 38.36 -18.41
C SER A 400 20.47 39.73 -17.79
N ALA A 401 19.50 40.63 -17.70
CA ALA A 401 19.68 41.94 -17.10
C ALA A 401 19.93 41.84 -15.59
N ASP A 402 20.87 42.64 -15.07
CA ASP A 402 21.19 42.69 -13.64
C ASP A 402 20.18 43.56 -12.85
N THR A 403 18.89 43.24 -12.97
CA THR A 403 17.82 43.90 -12.20
C THR A 403 17.19 42.92 -11.20
N PRO A 404 16.64 43.42 -10.06
CA PRO A 404 15.94 42.58 -9.10
C PRO A 404 14.79 41.78 -9.73
N GLU A 405 14.05 42.38 -10.66
CA GLU A 405 12.91 41.75 -11.35
C GLU A 405 13.36 40.62 -12.27
N ALA A 406 14.43 40.83 -13.04
CA ALA A 406 15.00 39.81 -13.91
C ALA A 406 15.55 38.62 -13.11
N LYS A 407 16.24 38.89 -12.00
CA LYS A 407 16.71 37.84 -11.07
C LYS A 407 15.57 37.05 -10.45
N ALA A 408 14.51 37.73 -10.01
CA ALA A 408 13.33 37.07 -9.45
C ALA A 408 12.63 36.19 -10.49
N LYS A 409 12.50 36.67 -11.74
CA LYS A 409 11.95 35.88 -12.85
C LYS A 409 12.81 34.67 -13.18
N LEU A 410 14.12 34.82 -13.23
CA LEU A 410 15.02 33.70 -13.49
C LEU A 410 14.98 32.65 -12.36
N ALA A 411 14.86 33.08 -11.11
CA ALA A 411 14.67 32.17 -9.98
C ALA A 411 13.35 31.39 -10.07
N GLU A 412 12.25 32.06 -10.46
CA GLU A 412 10.95 31.43 -10.71
C GLU A 412 11.04 30.37 -11.83
N GLN A 413 11.68 30.71 -12.95
CA GLN A 413 11.87 29.79 -14.08
C GLN A 413 12.78 28.62 -13.71
N LYS A 414 13.85 28.87 -12.93
CA LYS A 414 14.72 27.80 -12.43
C LYS A 414 13.95 26.84 -11.51
N ALA A 415 13.12 27.36 -10.62
CA ALA A 415 12.30 26.53 -9.74
C ALA A 415 11.29 25.69 -10.55
N TYR A 416 10.71 26.27 -11.60
CA TYR A 416 9.85 25.52 -12.53
C TYR A 416 10.61 24.42 -13.28
N PHE A 417 11.78 24.74 -13.84
CA PHE A 417 12.66 23.79 -14.51
C PHE A 417 13.07 22.64 -13.58
N ASP A 418 13.56 22.95 -12.38
CA ASP A 418 13.95 21.94 -11.38
C ASP A 418 12.75 21.04 -11.02
N ARG A 419 11.55 21.61 -10.87
CA ARG A 419 10.32 20.87 -10.53
C ARG A 419 9.95 19.82 -11.57
N VAL A 420 10.16 20.10 -12.86
CA VAL A 420 9.72 19.21 -13.96
C VAL A 420 10.83 18.30 -14.47
N THR A 421 12.08 18.52 -14.05
CA THR A 421 13.25 17.69 -14.42
C THR A 421 13.67 16.74 -13.30
N GLN A 422 13.63 17.19 -12.05
CA GLN A 422 13.96 16.36 -10.88
C GLN A 422 12.76 15.55 -10.37
N GLY A 423 11.55 15.94 -10.78
CA GLY A 423 10.29 15.38 -10.33
C GLY A 423 9.18 15.60 -11.35
N ALA A 424 8.02 14.99 -11.12
CA ALA A 424 6.82 15.17 -11.93
C ALA A 424 7.03 15.15 -13.46
N GLN A 425 7.99 14.34 -13.91
CA GLN A 425 8.41 14.35 -15.31
C GLN A 425 7.30 13.81 -16.22
N ILE A 426 6.43 12.93 -15.70
CA ILE A 426 5.26 12.41 -16.39
C ILE A 426 4.01 12.96 -15.70
N THR A 427 3.09 13.56 -16.45
CA THR A 427 1.78 14.01 -15.96
C THR A 427 0.67 13.23 -16.65
N LEU A 428 -0.19 12.58 -15.86
CA LEU A 428 -1.37 11.85 -16.32
C LEU A 428 -2.62 12.66 -16.00
N TYR A 429 -3.53 12.78 -16.97
CA TYR A 429 -4.75 13.56 -16.85
C TYR A 429 -5.97 12.63 -16.81
N PRO A 430 -6.57 12.41 -15.63
CA PRO A 430 -7.84 11.72 -15.54
C PRO A 430 -8.96 12.61 -16.10
N TYR A 431 -9.63 12.10 -17.12
CA TYR A 431 -10.85 12.67 -17.67
C TYR A 431 -12.01 11.74 -17.35
N ALA A 432 -13.16 12.30 -16.97
CA ALA A 432 -14.34 11.54 -16.62
C ALA A 432 -15.56 12.08 -17.36
N LYS A 433 -16.57 11.24 -17.59
CA LYS A 433 -17.84 11.67 -18.20
C LYS A 433 -18.70 12.46 -17.21
N ASP A 434 -18.55 12.18 -15.92
CA ASP A 434 -19.18 12.91 -14.83
C ASP A 434 -18.07 13.43 -13.91
N THR A 435 -18.01 14.74 -13.69
CA THR A 435 -17.03 15.37 -12.79
C THR A 435 -17.47 15.40 -11.33
N SER A 436 -18.75 15.15 -11.07
CA SER A 436 -19.34 15.09 -9.73
C SER A 436 -19.10 13.74 -9.03
N TYR A 437 -18.78 12.70 -9.80
CA TYR A 437 -18.44 11.37 -9.32
C TYR A 437 -17.11 10.95 -9.95
N PRO A 438 -16.11 10.48 -9.18
CA PRO A 438 -14.87 9.97 -9.77
C PRO A 438 -15.13 8.56 -10.34
N ASP A 439 -16.02 8.47 -11.32
CA ASP A 439 -16.36 7.23 -12.00
C ASP A 439 -15.10 6.72 -12.71
N GLY A 440 -14.75 5.45 -12.50
CA GLY A 440 -13.48 4.88 -12.96
C GLY A 440 -12.26 5.19 -12.07
N ALA A 441 -12.40 5.78 -10.88
CA ALA A 441 -11.29 5.93 -9.92
C ALA A 441 -10.57 4.61 -9.62
N GLU A 442 -11.31 3.49 -9.60
CA GLU A 442 -10.74 2.16 -9.45
C GLU A 442 -9.80 1.81 -10.62
N ASP A 443 -10.18 2.15 -11.86
CA ASP A 443 -9.38 1.89 -13.05
C ASP A 443 -8.12 2.76 -13.06
N PHE A 444 -8.24 4.05 -12.71
CA PHE A 444 -7.08 4.92 -12.52
C PHE A 444 -6.16 4.38 -11.42
N GLY A 445 -6.70 4.03 -10.25
CA GLY A 445 -5.93 3.52 -9.12
C GLY A 445 -5.26 2.17 -9.40
N PHE A 446 -5.91 1.30 -10.17
CA PHE A 446 -5.33 0.05 -10.66
C PHE A 446 -4.18 0.32 -11.63
N PHE A 447 -4.42 1.17 -12.63
CA PHE A 447 -3.41 1.49 -13.63
C PHE A 447 -2.18 2.17 -13.01
N LEU A 448 -2.36 3.06 -12.02
CA LEU A 448 -1.24 3.65 -11.27
C LEU A 448 -0.39 2.60 -10.55
N LYS A 449 -1.02 1.62 -9.91
CA LYS A 449 -0.29 0.51 -9.26
C LYS A 449 0.48 -0.34 -10.26
N LEU A 450 -0.05 -0.52 -11.47
CA LEU A 450 0.63 -1.21 -12.55
C LEU A 450 1.88 -0.44 -13.01
N LEU A 451 1.78 0.88 -13.22
CA LEU A 451 2.93 1.73 -13.56
C LEU A 451 4.00 1.68 -12.45
N GLU A 452 3.59 1.76 -11.18
CA GLU A 452 4.47 1.66 -10.01
C GLU A 452 5.20 0.32 -9.95
N GLN A 453 4.49 -0.78 -10.21
CA GLN A 453 5.06 -2.12 -10.22
C GLN A 453 6.11 -2.27 -11.33
N GLU A 454 5.83 -1.80 -12.55
CA GLU A 454 6.79 -1.89 -13.66
C GLU A 454 8.05 -1.05 -13.41
N LEU A 455 7.90 0.17 -12.87
CA LEU A 455 9.03 1.01 -12.49
C LEU A 455 9.88 0.34 -11.40
N ALA A 456 9.25 -0.18 -10.35
CA ALA A 456 9.95 -0.85 -9.26
C ALA A 456 10.64 -2.15 -9.71
N ALA A 457 9.97 -2.96 -10.54
CA ALA A 457 10.52 -4.20 -11.08
C ALA A 457 11.75 -3.96 -11.96
N ALA A 458 11.78 -2.85 -12.69
CA ALA A 458 12.92 -2.43 -13.49
C ALA A 458 14.03 -1.73 -12.68
N GLY A 459 13.86 -1.58 -11.37
CA GLY A 459 14.85 -0.94 -10.49
C GLY A 459 14.93 0.59 -10.64
N ILE A 460 13.92 1.22 -11.24
CA ILE A 460 13.84 2.68 -11.31
C ILE A 460 13.69 3.23 -9.89
N GLN A 461 14.43 4.29 -9.59
CA GLN A 461 14.42 4.96 -8.31
C GLN A 461 13.42 6.13 -8.35
N PRO A 462 12.67 6.37 -7.26
CA PRO A 462 11.80 7.53 -7.16
C PRO A 462 12.57 8.85 -7.28
N GLY A 463 11.97 9.83 -7.97
CA GLY A 463 12.46 11.19 -8.10
C GLY A 463 12.04 12.10 -6.95
N LYS A 464 12.26 13.41 -7.09
CA LYS A 464 11.80 14.40 -6.13
C LYS A 464 10.30 14.66 -6.30
N ASN A 465 9.49 14.33 -5.30
CA ASN A 465 8.08 14.69 -5.33
C ASN A 465 7.90 16.21 -5.28
N PRO A 466 7.02 16.81 -6.11
CA PRO A 466 6.78 18.25 -6.07
C PRO A 466 6.16 18.66 -4.74
N ASP A 467 6.61 19.78 -4.17
CA ASP A 467 6.07 20.29 -2.90
C ASP A 467 4.58 20.66 -3.00
N SER A 468 4.13 20.94 -4.23
CA SER A 468 2.75 21.29 -4.58
C SER A 468 1.76 20.15 -4.56
N ASP A 469 2.23 18.92 -4.40
CA ASP A 469 1.45 17.71 -4.59
C ASP A 469 1.26 16.94 -3.28
N ALA A 470 0.21 16.13 -3.22
CA ALA A 470 -0.02 15.19 -2.14
C ALA A 470 0.46 13.79 -2.57
N GLY A 471 1.31 13.16 -1.75
CA GLY A 471 1.70 11.76 -1.97
C GLY A 471 0.51 10.81 -1.88
N LEU A 472 0.50 9.76 -2.71
CA LEU A 472 -0.53 8.71 -2.67
C LEU A 472 -0.04 7.55 -1.79
N GLU A 473 -0.88 7.10 -0.85
CA GLU A 473 -0.48 6.09 0.13
C GLU A 473 -0.06 4.76 -0.55
N GLY A 474 1.12 4.25 -0.19
CA GLY A 474 1.68 3.01 -0.73
C GLY A 474 2.29 3.14 -2.13
N LEU A 475 2.30 4.34 -2.74
CA LEU A 475 2.90 4.61 -4.04
C LEU A 475 4.17 5.47 -3.85
N SER A 476 5.24 5.13 -4.57
CA SER A 476 6.56 5.77 -4.39
C SER A 476 6.85 6.82 -5.46
N PHE A 477 6.32 6.66 -6.67
CA PHE A 477 6.53 7.56 -7.81
C PHE A 477 5.36 8.53 -7.98
N ALA A 478 4.14 8.07 -7.72
CA ALA A 478 2.90 8.79 -8.01
C ALA A 478 2.50 9.78 -6.92
N THR A 479 2.17 11.00 -7.35
CA THR A 479 1.65 12.09 -6.51
C THR A 479 0.43 12.72 -7.16
N PHE A 480 -0.48 13.26 -6.36
CA PHE A 480 -1.73 13.85 -6.82
C PHE A 480 -1.73 15.36 -6.68
N ARG A 481 -2.36 16.01 -7.66
CA ARG A 481 -2.65 17.43 -7.65
C ARG A 481 -4.01 17.72 -8.29
N ASN A 482 -4.69 18.77 -7.82
CA ASN A 482 -5.79 19.41 -8.53
C ASN A 482 -5.40 20.84 -9.00
N GLU A 483 -5.92 21.30 -10.14
CA GLU A 483 -5.64 22.64 -10.70
C GLU A 483 -6.07 23.79 -9.78
N GLU A 484 -7.02 23.57 -8.88
CA GLU A 484 -7.40 24.54 -7.85
C GLU A 484 -6.34 24.70 -6.74
N GLY A 485 -5.39 23.77 -6.64
CA GLY A 485 -4.30 23.82 -5.66
C GLY A 485 -3.13 24.72 -6.06
N SER A 486 -2.39 25.19 -5.05
CA SER A 486 -1.22 26.05 -5.22
C SER A 486 -0.13 25.36 -6.04
N ARG A 487 0.60 26.12 -6.87
CA ARG A 487 1.76 25.60 -7.62
C ARG A 487 2.98 25.34 -6.76
N GLY A 488 2.99 25.76 -5.50
CA GLY A 488 4.14 25.64 -4.59
C GLY A 488 5.37 26.43 -5.04
N VAL A 489 5.29 27.14 -6.18
CA VAL A 489 6.40 27.95 -6.71
C VAL A 489 6.47 29.23 -5.88
N GLY A 490 7.60 29.45 -5.22
CA GLY A 490 7.85 30.64 -4.40
C GLY A 490 7.14 30.66 -3.04
N VAL A 491 6.67 29.51 -2.56
CA VAL A 491 6.12 29.35 -1.21
C VAL A 491 7.18 28.68 -0.34
N ASP A 492 7.87 29.47 0.48
CA ASP A 492 8.88 28.97 1.44
C ASP A 492 8.26 28.56 2.79
N ASP A 493 6.94 28.72 2.93
CA ASP A 493 6.19 28.47 4.16
C ASP A 493 5.59 27.05 4.16
N GLU A 494 6.19 26.16 4.97
CA GLU A 494 5.77 24.76 5.08
C GLU A 494 4.32 24.62 5.59
N ASP A 495 3.83 25.58 6.39
CA ASP A 495 2.44 25.54 6.88
C ASP A 495 1.46 25.74 5.72
N GLN A 496 1.75 26.66 4.80
CA GLN A 496 0.94 26.87 3.59
C GLN A 496 0.99 25.67 2.64
N LEU A 497 2.17 25.03 2.51
CA LEU A 497 2.32 23.82 1.70
C LEU A 497 1.51 22.66 2.29
N GLU A 498 1.53 22.47 3.61
CA GLU A 498 0.75 21.42 4.26
C GLU A 498 -0.77 21.71 4.25
N GLU A 499 -1.20 22.96 4.37
CA GLU A 499 -2.60 23.34 4.14
C GLU A 499 -3.06 23.00 2.71
N ASN A 500 -2.22 23.29 1.72
CA ASN A 500 -2.49 22.89 0.34
C ASN A 500 -2.56 21.36 0.20
N ARG A 501 -1.63 20.60 0.81
CA ARG A 501 -1.67 19.13 0.80
C ARG A 501 -2.92 18.58 1.49
N LYS A 502 -3.36 19.16 2.61
CA LYS A 502 -4.62 18.79 3.28
C LYS A 502 -5.83 19.02 2.38
N MET A 503 -5.89 20.17 1.71
CA MET A 503 -6.93 20.46 0.73
C MET A 503 -6.91 19.44 -0.42
N LEU A 504 -5.74 19.12 -0.96
CA LEU A 504 -5.60 18.10 -2.01
C LEU A 504 -6.06 16.71 -1.53
N ARG A 505 -5.65 16.30 -0.32
CA ARG A 505 -6.09 15.04 0.29
C ARG A 505 -7.60 15.02 0.53
N SER A 506 -8.24 16.16 0.72
CA SER A 506 -9.71 16.26 0.91
C SER A 506 -10.51 16.10 -0.39
N LYS A 507 -9.86 16.17 -1.57
CA LYS A 507 -10.56 16.08 -2.85
C LYS A 507 -11.21 14.70 -3.03
N PRO A 508 -12.46 14.62 -3.56
CA PRO A 508 -13.15 13.36 -3.80
C PRO A 508 -12.34 12.36 -4.61
N PHE A 509 -11.68 12.82 -5.68
CA PHE A 509 -10.86 11.96 -6.53
C PHE A 509 -9.64 11.39 -5.79
N TYR A 510 -8.96 12.19 -4.96
CA TYR A 510 -7.88 11.70 -4.12
C TYR A 510 -8.37 10.63 -3.14
N GLN A 511 -9.48 10.92 -2.44
CA GLN A 511 -10.09 9.99 -1.49
C GLN A 511 -10.49 8.68 -2.18
N ALA A 512 -11.07 8.74 -3.38
CA ALA A 512 -11.42 7.54 -4.15
C ALA A 512 -10.19 6.72 -4.57
N LEU A 513 -9.05 7.35 -4.83
CA LEU A 513 -7.79 6.66 -5.15
C LEU A 513 -7.15 6.00 -3.91
N THR A 514 -7.26 6.61 -2.74
CA THR A 514 -6.52 6.17 -1.53
C THR A 514 -7.37 5.40 -0.52
N ASN A 515 -8.68 5.64 -0.46
CA ASN A 515 -9.56 5.12 0.57
C ASN A 515 -10.56 4.12 -0.02
N LYS A 516 -10.39 2.83 0.32
CA LYS A 516 -11.23 1.73 -0.17
C LYS A 516 -12.69 1.81 0.28
N ASP A 517 -13.00 2.60 1.30
CA ASP A 517 -14.35 2.76 1.86
C ASP A 517 -15.02 4.09 1.47
N TYR A 518 -14.40 4.90 0.61
CA TYR A 518 -14.96 6.18 0.19
C TYR A 518 -16.26 5.96 -0.61
N LYS A 519 -17.40 6.34 0.00
CA LYS A 519 -18.67 6.53 -0.70
C LYS A 519 -18.86 8.03 -0.87
N PRO A 520 -18.89 8.57 -2.10
CA PRO A 520 -19.15 9.99 -2.28
C PRO A 520 -20.55 10.31 -1.73
N GLU A 521 -20.65 11.38 -0.95
CA GLU A 521 -21.93 11.95 -0.58
C GLU A 521 -22.58 12.46 -1.88
N LYS A 522 -23.81 12.00 -2.16
CA LYS A 522 -24.58 12.56 -3.29
C LYS A 522 -24.68 14.07 -3.08
N PRO A 523 -24.45 14.88 -4.12
CA PRO A 523 -24.74 16.30 -4.03
C PRO A 523 -26.18 16.48 -3.55
N GLU A 524 -26.40 17.29 -2.52
CA GLU A 524 -27.75 17.72 -2.17
C GLU A 524 -28.37 18.35 -3.42
N GLU A 525 -29.51 17.80 -3.86
CA GLU A 525 -30.29 18.40 -4.94
C GLU A 525 -30.53 19.85 -4.55
N SER A 526 -29.94 20.76 -5.32
CA SER A 526 -30.18 22.19 -5.13
C SER A 526 -31.69 22.41 -5.21
N PRO A 527 -32.30 23.14 -4.26
CA PRO A 527 -33.73 23.44 -4.31
C PRO A 527 -34.04 24.04 -5.68
N PRO A 528 -35.16 23.65 -6.32
CA PRO A 528 -35.49 24.14 -7.65
C PRO A 528 -35.47 25.66 -7.63
N SER A 529 -34.58 26.23 -8.45
CA SER A 529 -34.48 27.67 -8.64
C SER A 529 -35.83 28.20 -9.10
N GLN A 530 -36.45 29.05 -8.30
CA GLN A 530 -37.61 29.84 -8.69
C GLN A 530 -37.18 30.86 -9.76
N GLN A 531 -37.06 30.41 -11.01
CA GLN A 531 -36.78 31.25 -12.17
C GLN A 531 -37.55 30.75 -13.40
N GLU A 532 -38.85 30.59 -13.27
CA GLU A 532 -39.78 30.57 -14.40
C GLU A 532 -41.04 31.39 -14.08
N GLU A 533 -40.89 32.70 -13.99
CA GLU A 533 -42.04 33.62 -14.11
C GLU A 533 -41.58 35.04 -14.48
N ALA A 534 -40.92 35.20 -15.63
CA ALA A 534 -40.60 36.54 -16.14
C ALA A 534 -40.43 36.63 -17.67
N GLU A 535 -41.18 35.87 -18.47
CA GLU A 535 -41.29 36.14 -19.92
C GLU A 535 -42.75 36.14 -20.38
N SER A 536 -43.49 37.14 -19.92
CA SER A 536 -44.76 37.55 -20.52
C SER A 536 -44.99 39.02 -20.20
N ARG A 537 -44.43 39.90 -21.03
CA ARG A 537 -44.87 41.29 -21.33
C ARG A 537 -43.73 42.07 -21.99
N LYS A 538 -43.63 41.99 -23.32
CA LYS A 538 -43.10 43.06 -24.17
C LYS A 538 -43.46 42.81 -25.63
N SER A 539 -44.72 43.08 -25.96
CA SER A 539 -45.14 43.47 -27.32
C SER A 539 -46.35 44.38 -27.20
N ALA A 540 -46.09 45.69 -27.11
CA ALA A 540 -47.05 46.78 -27.37
C ALA A 540 -46.32 48.13 -27.28
N ARG A 541 -45.54 48.47 -28.32
CA ARG A 541 -45.48 49.78 -29.01
C ARG A 541 -44.23 49.87 -29.88
#